data_AF-A0A6V8LIS8-F1
#
_entry.id   AF-A0A6V8LIS8-F1
#
_cell.length_a   1.000
_cell.length_b   1.000
_cell.length_c   1.000
_cell.angle_alpha   90.00
_cell.angle_beta   90.00
_cell.angle_gamma   90.00
#
_symmetry.space_group_name_H-M   'P 1'
#
loop_
_entity.id
_entity.type
_entity.pdbx_description
1 polymer ?
#
loop_
_entity_poly.entity_id
_entity_poly.type
_entity_poly.pdbx_seq_one_letter_code
_entity_poly.pdbx_strand_id
1 'polypeptide(L)'
;MPPRPSPVTPLWAVGTAVAVCAAGFGALTVFSALRPAPAALPGLFDFASATWGDGLALPIMCGALVYAVRTLPAARRDAPLATAAGLLGGALGMATEAVWLRADSPRLNWTLPQAHHFTVAGWYHAAFLVLVCTGAAALWALALHRTAHAGRLPWRTKWSLAVAAAAGAAFLALLMVDARAAVVTDGRSLLGLLTGTAAILAAAGGAAARRRRAKPG
;
A
#
# COMPACT_ATOMS: atom_id res chain seq x y z
N MET A 1 -36.18 -13.83 2.67
CA MET A 1 -35.69 -12.59 2.02
C MET A 1 -34.35 -12.24 2.67
N PRO A 2 -33.22 -12.16 1.94
CA PRO A 2 -31.96 -11.76 2.56
C PRO A 2 -32.07 -10.32 3.09
N PRO A 3 -31.51 -10.00 4.27
CA PRO A 3 -31.58 -8.67 4.84
C PRO A 3 -30.97 -7.64 3.88
N ARG A 4 -31.65 -6.51 3.69
CA ARG A 4 -31.09 -5.39 2.93
C ARG A 4 -29.81 -4.94 3.63
N PRO A 5 -28.68 -4.78 2.91
CA PRO A 5 -27.46 -4.27 3.51
C PRO A 5 -27.75 -2.87 4.06
N SER A 6 -27.41 -2.65 5.33
CA SER A 6 -27.44 -1.32 5.95
C SER A 6 -26.59 -0.36 5.13
N PRO A 7 -27.00 0.92 4.97
CA PRO A 7 -26.20 1.91 4.26
C PRO A 7 -24.81 1.99 4.89
N VAL A 8 -23.79 1.61 4.12
CA VAL A 8 -22.40 1.71 4.57
C VAL A 8 -22.04 3.19 4.55
N THR A 9 -21.90 3.78 5.73
CA THR A 9 -21.45 5.18 5.86
C THR A 9 -20.00 5.29 5.36
N PRO A 10 -19.68 6.26 4.48
CA PRO A 10 -18.31 6.44 3.97
C PRO A 10 -17.33 6.92 5.05
N LEU A 11 -17.81 7.22 6.26
CA LEU A 11 -17.01 7.69 7.39
C LEU A 11 -15.79 6.80 7.68
N TRP A 12 -15.92 5.48 7.56
CA TRP A 12 -14.80 4.57 7.77
C TRP A 12 -13.72 4.70 6.69
N ALA A 13 -14.13 4.88 5.44
CA ALA A 13 -13.20 5.06 4.33
C ALA A 13 -12.45 6.40 4.46
N VAL A 14 -13.17 7.47 4.81
CA VAL A 14 -12.59 8.79 5.05
C VAL A 14 -11.67 8.76 6.27
N GLY A 15 -12.12 8.17 7.38
CA GLY A 15 -11.33 8.02 8.60
C GLY A 15 -10.04 7.24 8.35
N THR A 16 -10.08 6.14 7.58
CA THR A 16 -8.87 5.41 7.19
C THR A 16 -7.95 6.26 6.32
N ALA A 17 -8.46 6.97 5.33
CA ALA A 17 -7.63 7.84 4.49
C ALA A 17 -6.94 8.93 5.32
N VAL A 18 -7.68 9.61 6.20
CA VAL A 18 -7.14 10.63 7.11
C VAL A 18 -6.08 10.03 8.04
N ALA A 19 -6.35 8.86 8.63
CA ALA A 19 -5.39 8.20 9.51
C ALA A 19 -4.09 7.82 8.78
N VAL A 20 -4.18 7.28 7.56
CA VAL A 20 -3.00 6.95 6.74
C VAL A 20 -2.24 8.21 6.34
N CYS A 21 -2.94 9.28 5.95
CA CYS A 21 -2.32 10.56 5.59
C CYS A 21 -1.61 11.20 6.78
N ALA A 22 -2.26 11.22 7.94
CA ALA A 22 -1.71 11.79 9.18
C ALA A 22 -0.51 10.98 9.69
N ALA A 23 -0.60 9.65 9.70
CA ALA A 23 0.48 8.78 10.17
C ALA A 23 1.63 8.66 9.15
N GLY A 24 1.39 8.88 7.86
CA GLY A 24 2.44 8.92 6.85
C GLY A 24 2.98 10.33 6.70
N PHE A 25 2.48 11.02 5.68
CA PHE A 25 2.95 12.35 5.30
C PHE A 25 2.85 13.40 6.41
N GLY A 26 1.79 13.39 7.22
CA GLY A 26 1.62 14.34 8.33
C GLY A 26 2.73 14.21 9.36
N ALA A 27 2.98 13.00 9.86
CA ALA A 27 4.05 12.73 10.81
C ALA A 27 5.44 13.03 10.22
N LEU A 28 5.69 12.66 8.96
CA LEU A 28 6.94 13.00 8.28
C LEU A 28 7.12 14.51 8.10
N THR A 29 6.06 15.25 7.82
CA THR A 29 6.12 16.71 7.74
C THR A 29 6.51 17.32 9.08
N VAL A 30 5.96 16.81 10.19
CA VAL A 30 6.36 17.23 11.54
C VAL A 30 7.83 16.91 11.79
N PHE A 31 8.29 15.69 11.48
CA PHE A 31 9.70 15.34 11.62
C PHE A 31 10.61 16.23 10.77
N SER A 32 10.24 16.50 9.52
CA SER A 32 11.03 17.33 8.60
C SER A 32 11.08 18.79 9.04
N ALA A 33 10.03 19.29 9.70
CA ALA A 33 10.01 20.66 10.23
C ALA A 33 10.85 20.77 11.52
N LEU A 34 10.80 19.76 12.39
CA LEU A 34 11.53 19.76 13.67
C LEU A 34 13.02 19.46 13.50
N ARG A 35 13.37 18.62 12.53
CA ARG A 35 14.76 18.32 12.16
C ARG A 35 14.92 18.36 10.65
N PRO A 36 15.14 19.55 10.08
CA PRO A 36 15.41 19.70 8.66
C PRO A 36 16.60 18.83 8.23
N ALA A 37 16.55 18.37 6.99
CA ALA A 37 17.65 17.65 6.38
C ALA A 37 18.94 18.48 6.48
N PRO A 38 20.11 17.87 6.75
CA PRO A 38 21.38 18.54 6.51
C PRO A 38 21.42 19.09 5.08
N ALA A 39 21.97 20.28 4.87
CA ALA A 39 21.92 20.98 3.57
C ALA A 39 22.45 20.18 2.37
N ALA A 40 23.25 19.13 2.62
CA ALA A 40 23.81 18.25 1.61
C ALA A 40 22.93 17.03 1.26
N LEU A 41 21.80 16.82 1.94
CA LEU A 41 20.94 15.66 1.76
C LEU A 41 19.53 16.06 1.32
N PRO A 42 18.89 15.27 0.43
CA PRO A 42 17.51 15.50 0.04
C PRO A 42 16.58 15.30 1.26
N GLY A 43 15.66 16.24 1.43
CA GLY A 43 14.62 16.25 2.46
C GLY A 43 13.34 15.56 1.99
N LEU A 44 12.28 15.68 2.79
CA LEU A 44 10.98 15.03 2.53
C LEU A 44 10.40 15.40 1.16
N PHE A 45 10.43 16.69 0.83
CA PHE A 45 9.76 17.24 -0.34
C PHE A 45 10.53 17.02 -1.66
N ASP A 46 11.75 16.50 -1.58
CA ASP A 46 12.55 16.11 -2.75
C ASP A 46 12.15 14.74 -3.32
N PHE A 47 11.33 13.98 -2.58
CA PHE A 47 10.84 12.66 -2.98
C PHE A 47 9.36 12.75 -3.36
N ALA A 48 9.07 12.42 -4.62
CA ALA A 48 7.71 12.45 -5.15
C ALA A 48 6.84 11.35 -4.51
N SER A 49 7.43 10.19 -4.21
CA SER A 49 6.77 9.10 -3.49
C SER A 49 6.47 9.45 -2.04
N ALA A 50 7.33 10.20 -1.36
CA ALA A 50 7.03 10.64 0.00
C ALA A 50 5.96 11.74 0.02
N THR A 51 6.06 12.72 -0.90
CA THR A 51 5.11 13.85 -0.93
C THR A 51 3.74 13.43 -1.44
N TRP A 52 3.68 12.88 -2.65
CA TRP A 52 2.42 12.55 -3.32
C TRP A 52 1.98 11.11 -3.04
N GLY A 53 2.93 10.21 -2.82
CA GLY A 53 2.62 8.82 -2.49
C GLY A 53 2.05 8.70 -1.08
N ASP A 54 2.80 9.10 -0.06
CA ASP A 54 2.34 9.02 1.34
C ASP A 54 1.24 10.06 1.65
N GLY A 55 1.30 11.23 0.98
CA GLY A 55 0.34 12.32 1.21
C GLY A 55 -1.02 12.11 0.55
N LEU A 56 -1.08 11.44 -0.60
CA LEU A 56 -2.33 11.27 -1.37
C LEU A 56 -2.58 9.83 -1.82
N ALA A 57 -1.62 9.20 -2.50
CA ALA A 57 -1.87 7.92 -3.17
C ALA A 57 -2.21 6.79 -2.17
N LEU A 58 -1.41 6.62 -1.11
CA LEU A 58 -1.68 5.61 -0.08
C LEU A 58 -2.98 5.89 0.69
N PRO A 59 -3.26 7.12 1.17
CA PRO A 59 -4.55 7.48 1.77
C PRO A 59 -5.75 7.14 0.90
N ILE A 60 -5.73 7.54 -0.38
CA ILE A 60 -6.81 7.29 -1.33
C ILE A 60 -6.99 5.79 -1.55
N MET A 61 -5.90 5.06 -1.76
CA MET A 61 -5.93 3.61 -1.95
C MET A 61 -6.58 2.92 -0.74
N CYS A 62 -6.07 3.17 0.47
CA CYS A 62 -6.56 2.53 1.70
C CYS A 62 -8.03 2.88 1.97
N GLY A 63 -8.42 4.15 1.86
CA GLY A 63 -9.81 4.57 2.02
C GLY A 63 -10.74 3.91 1.01
N ALA A 64 -10.37 3.90 -0.27
CA ALA A 64 -11.15 3.29 -1.33
C ALA A 64 -11.26 1.75 -1.17
N LEU A 65 -10.23 1.08 -0.66
CA LEU A 65 -10.30 -0.35 -0.35
C LEU A 65 -11.22 -0.63 0.85
N VAL A 66 -11.14 0.16 1.92
CA VAL A 66 -12.05 0.02 3.07
C VAL A 66 -13.50 0.20 2.63
N TYR A 67 -13.80 1.19 1.79
CA TYR A 67 -15.12 1.36 1.21
C TYR A 67 -15.55 0.12 0.42
N ALA A 68 -14.70 -0.38 -0.49
CA ALA A 68 -15.01 -1.54 -1.31
C ALA A 68 -15.29 -2.79 -0.46
N VAL A 69 -14.41 -3.11 0.49
CA VAL A 69 -14.56 -4.27 1.39
C VAL A 69 -15.85 -4.19 2.20
N ARG A 70 -16.19 -3.01 2.75
CA ARG A 70 -17.39 -2.85 3.59
C ARG A 70 -18.70 -2.87 2.81
N THR A 71 -18.68 -2.53 1.52
CA THR A 71 -19.88 -2.59 0.64
C THR A 71 -20.15 -3.97 0.08
N LEU A 72 -19.22 -4.91 0.23
CA LEU A 72 -19.37 -6.28 -0.23
C LEU A 72 -19.77 -7.20 0.94
N PRO A 73 -20.62 -8.21 0.70
CA PRO A 73 -20.96 -9.20 1.72
C PRO A 73 -19.70 -9.94 2.17
N ALA A 74 -19.63 -10.23 3.47
CA ALA A 74 -18.57 -11.07 4.01
C ALA A 74 -18.59 -12.45 3.33
N ALA A 75 -17.40 -13.00 3.06
CA ALA A 75 -17.26 -14.32 2.48
C ALA A 75 -16.64 -15.29 3.50
N ARG A 76 -16.86 -16.60 3.26
CA ARG A 76 -16.14 -17.62 4.03
C ARG A 76 -14.64 -17.42 3.82
N ARG A 77 -13.87 -17.60 4.89
CA ARG A 77 -12.40 -17.48 4.92
C ARG A 77 -11.84 -16.05 4.79
N ASP A 78 -12.64 -15.01 4.97
CA ASP A 78 -12.15 -13.62 5.00
C ASP A 78 -10.98 -13.43 5.98
N ALA A 79 -11.17 -13.85 7.24
CA ALA A 79 -10.15 -13.67 8.28
C ALA A 79 -8.81 -14.39 7.97
N PRO A 80 -8.76 -15.72 7.74
CA PRO A 80 -7.49 -16.37 7.45
C PRO A 80 -6.83 -15.87 6.16
N LEU A 81 -7.62 -15.49 5.14
CA LEU A 81 -7.08 -14.89 3.92
C LEU A 81 -6.45 -13.53 4.18
N ALA A 82 -7.15 -12.65 4.90
CA ALA A 82 -6.65 -11.33 5.27
C ALA A 82 -5.40 -11.41 6.12
N THR A 83 -5.36 -12.32 7.10
CA THR A 83 -4.17 -12.57 7.93
C THR A 83 -2.99 -13.04 7.08
N ALA A 84 -3.18 -14.04 6.23
CA ALA A 84 -2.10 -14.55 5.38
C ALA A 84 -1.55 -13.48 4.42
N ALA A 85 -2.45 -12.75 3.75
CA ALA A 85 -2.06 -11.66 2.85
C ALA A 85 -1.38 -10.50 3.60
N GLY A 86 -1.89 -10.14 4.79
CA GLY A 86 -1.32 -9.10 5.63
C GLY A 86 0.08 -9.46 6.17
N LEU A 87 0.29 -10.70 6.59
CA LEU A 87 1.61 -11.21 7.00
C LEU A 87 2.58 -11.18 5.82
N LEU A 88 2.16 -11.61 4.64
CA LEU A 88 3.00 -11.55 3.43
C LEU A 88 3.33 -10.10 3.07
N GLY A 89 2.35 -9.20 3.09
CA GLY A 89 2.56 -7.77 2.84
C GLY A 89 3.52 -7.13 3.84
N GLY A 90 3.37 -7.44 5.14
CA GLY A 90 4.27 -6.97 6.18
C GLY A 90 5.69 -7.50 6.03
N ALA A 91 5.84 -8.79 5.69
CA ALA A 91 7.14 -9.39 5.43
C ALA A 91 7.85 -8.73 4.23
N LEU A 92 7.11 -8.43 3.15
CA LEU A 92 7.66 -7.70 1.99
C LEU A 92 8.03 -6.26 2.36
N GLY A 93 7.21 -5.56 3.14
CA GLY A 93 7.53 -4.24 3.68
C GLY A 93 8.83 -4.27 4.50
N MET A 94 8.94 -5.21 5.46
CA MET A 94 10.15 -5.37 6.28
C MET A 94 11.38 -5.71 5.44
N ALA A 95 11.23 -6.57 4.43
CA ALA A 95 12.32 -6.90 3.53
C ALA A 95 12.81 -5.68 2.74
N THR A 96 11.91 -4.78 2.35
CA THR A 96 12.23 -3.52 1.66
C THR A 96 13.12 -2.63 2.53
N GLU A 97 12.68 -2.40 3.77
CA GLU A 97 13.42 -1.59 4.74
C GLU A 97 14.77 -2.24 5.08
N ALA A 98 14.81 -3.56 5.24
CA ALA A 98 16.04 -4.29 5.50
C ALA A 98 17.03 -4.19 4.33
N VAL A 99 16.56 -4.22 3.08
CA VAL A 99 17.40 -4.04 1.88
C VAL A 99 18.01 -2.64 1.87
N TRP A 100 17.23 -1.60 2.14
CA TRP A 100 17.75 -0.23 2.19
C TRP A 100 18.72 -0.02 3.33
N LEU A 101 18.40 -0.54 4.52
CA LEU A 101 19.26 -0.41 5.69
C LEU A 101 20.57 -1.19 5.54
N ARG A 102 20.57 -2.36 4.88
CA ARG A 102 21.78 -3.18 4.70
C ARG A 102 22.60 -2.84 3.46
N ALA A 103 22.16 -1.90 2.63
CA ALA A 103 22.93 -1.50 1.47
C ALA A 103 24.21 -0.76 1.91
N ASP A 104 25.37 -1.16 1.36
CA ASP A 104 26.66 -0.51 1.62
C ASP A 104 26.76 0.87 0.94
N SER A 105 25.94 1.10 -0.10
CA SER A 105 25.88 2.36 -0.84
C SER A 105 24.44 2.76 -1.13
N PRO A 106 23.63 3.06 -0.08
CA PRO A 106 22.26 3.50 -0.28
C PRO A 106 22.23 4.94 -0.80
N ARG A 107 21.14 5.33 -1.46
CA ARG A 107 20.88 6.75 -1.70
C ARG A 107 20.58 7.42 -0.36
N LEU A 108 21.53 8.21 0.10
CA LEU A 108 21.40 8.96 1.35
C LEU A 108 20.30 10.01 1.24
N ASN A 109 19.61 10.21 2.35
CA ASN A 109 18.56 11.21 2.50
C ASN A 109 18.37 11.56 3.99
N TRP A 110 17.44 12.45 4.29
CA TRP A 110 17.18 12.89 5.67
C TRP A 110 16.68 11.78 6.64
N THR A 111 16.15 10.66 6.13
CA THR A 111 15.74 9.50 6.95
C THR A 111 16.83 8.44 7.06
N LEU A 112 17.75 8.35 6.10
CA LEU A 112 18.91 7.46 6.03
C LEU A 112 20.17 8.28 5.65
N PRO A 113 20.75 9.06 6.59
CA PRO A 113 21.81 10.01 6.29
C PRO A 113 23.19 9.37 6.12
N GLN A 114 23.33 8.11 6.53
CA GLN A 114 24.53 7.30 6.38
C GLN A 114 24.13 5.85 6.18
N ALA A 115 24.98 5.05 5.53
CA ALA A 115 24.74 3.62 5.34
C ALA A 115 24.46 2.94 6.70
N HIS A 116 23.48 2.04 6.72
CA HIS A 116 23.10 1.25 7.91
C HIS A 116 22.49 2.01 9.10
N HIS A 117 22.21 3.32 8.99
CA HIS A 117 21.65 4.07 10.12
C HIS A 117 20.47 4.93 9.73
N PHE A 118 19.28 4.48 10.10
CA PHE A 118 18.09 5.34 10.09
C PHE A 118 18.14 6.39 11.21
N THR A 119 17.61 7.57 10.91
CA THR A 119 17.22 8.53 11.94
C THR A 119 15.95 8.05 12.66
N VAL A 120 15.52 8.79 13.68
CA VAL A 120 14.21 8.55 14.32
C VAL A 120 13.07 8.64 13.29
N ALA A 121 13.13 9.60 12.37
CA ALA A 121 12.16 9.72 11.28
C ALA A 121 12.20 8.52 10.34
N GLY A 122 13.40 7.98 10.05
CA GLY A 122 13.56 6.77 9.25
C GLY A 122 12.98 5.53 9.90
N TRP A 123 13.23 5.31 11.19
CA TRP A 123 12.62 4.19 11.92
C TRP A 123 11.09 4.29 11.99
N TYR A 124 10.57 5.50 12.20
CA TYR A 124 9.14 5.75 12.16
C TYR A 124 8.55 5.44 10.78
N HIS A 125 9.18 5.95 9.71
CA HIS A 125 8.72 5.73 8.33
C HIS A 125 8.74 4.25 7.95
N ALA A 126 9.82 3.54 8.30
CA ALA A 126 9.94 2.11 8.08
C ALA A 126 8.80 1.33 8.76
N ALA A 127 8.51 1.64 10.03
CA ALA A 127 7.39 1.03 10.74
C ALA A 127 6.03 1.36 10.10
N PHE A 128 5.82 2.61 9.70
CA PHE A 128 4.62 3.04 8.98
C PHE A 128 4.46 2.27 7.66
N LEU A 129 5.51 2.17 6.85
CA LEU A 129 5.46 1.49 5.55
C LEU A 129 5.11 0.00 5.73
N VAL A 130 5.74 -0.68 6.69
CA VAL A 130 5.41 -2.08 7.03
C VAL A 130 3.92 -2.23 7.36
N LEU A 131 3.37 -1.35 8.20
CA LEU A 131 1.96 -1.39 8.59
C LEU A 131 1.02 -1.11 7.40
N VAL A 132 1.35 -0.15 6.54
CA VAL A 132 0.57 0.14 5.34
C VAL A 132 0.63 -1.04 4.35
N CYS A 133 1.80 -1.66 4.16
CA CYS A 133 1.93 -2.85 3.33
C CYS A 133 1.09 -4.02 3.86
N THR A 134 1.11 -4.26 5.18
CA THR A 134 0.24 -5.25 5.84
C THR A 134 -1.24 -4.95 5.61
N GLY A 135 -1.67 -3.72 5.90
CA GLY A 135 -3.06 -3.30 5.78
C GLY A 135 -3.56 -3.35 4.33
N ALA A 136 -2.78 -2.80 3.39
CA ALA A 136 -3.11 -2.77 1.97
C ALA A 136 -3.21 -4.19 1.39
N ALA A 137 -2.28 -5.08 1.70
CA ALA A 137 -2.31 -6.47 1.22
C ALA A 137 -3.56 -7.22 1.73
N ALA A 138 -3.87 -7.08 3.02
CA ALA A 138 -5.08 -7.65 3.62
C ALA A 138 -6.37 -7.11 2.96
N LEU A 139 -6.44 -5.78 2.79
CA LEU A 139 -7.59 -5.12 2.18
C LEU A 139 -7.77 -5.50 0.70
N TRP A 140 -6.69 -5.57 -0.08
CA TRP A 140 -6.73 -6.05 -1.46
C TRP A 140 -7.23 -7.48 -1.53
N ALA A 141 -6.69 -8.37 -0.70
CA ALA A 141 -7.11 -9.78 -0.66
C ALA A 141 -8.61 -9.92 -0.33
N LEU A 142 -9.10 -9.18 0.66
CA LEU A 142 -10.52 -9.15 1.02
C LEU A 142 -11.38 -8.58 -0.12
N ALA A 143 -10.97 -7.47 -0.72
CA ALA A 143 -11.71 -6.80 -1.77
C ALA A 143 -11.87 -7.72 -2.99
N LEU A 144 -10.79 -8.38 -3.41
CA LEU A 144 -10.78 -9.30 -4.55
C LEU A 144 -11.55 -10.58 -4.24
N HIS A 145 -11.35 -11.16 -3.05
CA HIS A 145 -12.06 -12.37 -2.64
C HIS A 145 -13.57 -12.14 -2.55
N ARG A 146 -14.02 -11.08 -1.87
CA ARG A 146 -15.44 -10.76 -1.78
C ARG A 146 -16.03 -10.40 -3.14
N THR A 147 -15.28 -9.72 -4.00
CA THR A 147 -15.69 -9.43 -5.39
C THR A 147 -15.90 -10.71 -6.21
N ALA A 148 -15.03 -11.71 -6.04
CA ALA A 148 -15.16 -13.01 -6.72
C ALA A 148 -16.41 -13.79 -6.28
N HIS A 149 -16.93 -13.52 -5.08
CA HIS A 149 -18.14 -14.16 -4.53
C HIS A 149 -19.40 -13.30 -4.67
N ALA A 150 -19.26 -12.00 -4.94
CA ALA A 150 -20.37 -11.10 -5.16
C ALA A 150 -20.91 -11.29 -6.59
N GLY A 151 -22.08 -11.93 -6.72
CA GLY A 151 -22.70 -12.18 -8.03
C GLY A 151 -22.89 -10.92 -8.87
N ARG A 152 -23.20 -9.78 -8.24
CA ARG A 152 -23.23 -8.45 -8.86
C ARG A 152 -22.52 -7.43 -7.96
N LEU A 153 -21.74 -6.56 -8.57
CA LEU A 153 -21.04 -5.48 -7.87
C LEU A 153 -21.83 -4.17 -7.99
N PRO A 154 -22.09 -3.47 -6.87
CA PRO A 154 -22.61 -2.10 -6.91
C PRO A 154 -21.69 -1.19 -7.74
N TRP A 155 -22.26 -0.24 -8.47
CA TRP A 155 -21.48 0.66 -9.33
C TRP A 155 -20.40 1.44 -8.53
N ARG A 156 -20.77 1.90 -7.32
CA ARG A 156 -19.85 2.61 -6.40
C ARG A 156 -18.67 1.74 -5.99
N THR A 157 -18.90 0.45 -5.73
CA THR A 157 -17.83 -0.50 -5.38
C THR A 157 -16.85 -0.69 -6.54
N LYS A 158 -17.35 -0.78 -7.79
CA LYS A 158 -16.48 -0.87 -8.99
C LYS A 158 -15.56 0.34 -9.11
N TRP A 159 -16.13 1.55 -8.98
CA TRP A 159 -15.33 2.79 -9.00
C TRP A 159 -14.34 2.85 -7.86
N SER A 160 -14.75 2.46 -6.65
CA SER A 160 -13.83 2.43 -5.50
C SER A 160 -12.65 1.50 -5.74
N LEU A 161 -12.86 0.32 -6.32
CA LEU A 161 -11.79 -0.60 -6.71
C LEU A 161 -10.89 -0.01 -7.79
N ALA A 162 -11.47 0.67 -8.79
CA ALA A 162 -10.71 1.33 -9.85
C ALA A 162 -9.84 2.47 -9.30
N VAL A 163 -10.40 3.30 -8.40
CA VAL A 163 -9.67 4.36 -7.71
C VAL A 163 -8.54 3.78 -6.86
N ALA A 164 -8.79 2.71 -6.11
CA ALA A 164 -7.75 2.03 -5.34
C ALA A 164 -6.62 1.51 -6.22
N ALA A 165 -6.95 0.88 -7.35
CA ALA A 165 -5.96 0.37 -8.29
C ALA A 165 -5.15 1.51 -8.94
N ALA A 166 -5.82 2.59 -9.35
CA ALA A 166 -5.17 3.75 -9.94
C ALA A 166 -4.24 4.45 -8.93
N ALA A 167 -4.67 4.61 -7.67
CA ALA A 167 -3.85 5.20 -6.62
C ALA A 167 -2.65 4.31 -6.26
N GLY A 168 -2.84 2.99 -6.16
CA GLY A 168 -1.73 2.05 -5.97
C GLY A 168 -0.73 2.08 -7.14
N ALA A 169 -1.21 2.14 -8.38
CA ALA A 169 -0.35 2.28 -9.55
C ALA A 169 0.40 3.62 -9.57
N ALA A 170 -0.27 4.72 -9.18
CA ALA A 170 0.36 6.03 -9.06
C ALA A 170 1.47 6.02 -7.99
N PHE A 171 1.24 5.40 -6.83
CA PHE A 171 2.27 5.23 -5.81
C PHE A 171 3.49 4.48 -6.35
N LEU A 172 3.28 3.34 -7.03
CA LEU A 172 4.38 2.58 -7.63
C LEU A 172 5.13 3.40 -8.69
N ALA A 173 4.42 4.18 -9.51
CA ALA A 173 5.06 5.04 -10.50
C ALA A 173 5.92 6.13 -9.84
N LEU A 174 5.43 6.77 -8.78
CA LEU A 174 6.20 7.77 -8.01
C LEU A 174 7.44 7.13 -7.37
N LEU A 175 7.30 5.94 -6.79
CA LEU A 175 8.43 5.19 -6.24
C LEU A 175 9.48 4.86 -7.31
N MET A 176 9.05 4.49 -8.52
CA MET A 176 9.95 4.27 -9.65
C MET A 176 10.66 5.54 -10.12
N VAL A 177 9.98 6.69 -10.08
CA VAL A 177 10.61 7.99 -10.41
C VAL A 177 11.73 8.30 -9.42
N ASP A 178 11.46 8.17 -8.11
CA ASP A 178 12.46 8.41 -7.08
C ASP A 178 13.60 7.38 -7.13
N ALA A 179 13.28 6.12 -7.43
CA ALA A 179 14.26 5.06 -7.60
C ALA A 179 15.16 5.24 -8.83
N ARG A 180 14.70 5.89 -9.91
CA ARG A 180 15.53 6.20 -11.08
C ARG A 180 16.46 7.38 -10.85
N ALA A 181 16.01 8.38 -10.10
CA ALA A 181 16.84 9.50 -9.68
C ALA A 181 17.94 9.07 -8.68
N ALA A 182 17.72 7.94 -8.00
CA ALA A 182 18.76 7.22 -7.30
C ALA A 182 19.52 6.35 -8.32
N VAL A 183 20.73 6.72 -8.72
CA VAL A 183 21.58 5.82 -9.52
C VAL A 183 21.98 4.64 -8.64
N VAL A 184 21.10 3.65 -8.45
CA VAL A 184 21.36 2.41 -7.73
C VAL A 184 21.69 1.35 -8.77
N THR A 185 22.95 0.95 -8.76
CA THR A 185 23.63 -0.02 -9.63
C THR A 185 23.14 -1.46 -9.49
N ASP A 186 22.12 -1.75 -8.66
CA ASP A 186 21.56 -3.08 -8.49
C ASP A 186 20.04 -3.10 -8.76
N GLY A 187 19.67 -3.26 -10.03
CA GLY A 187 18.28 -3.40 -10.48
C GLY A 187 17.53 -4.62 -9.94
N ARG A 188 18.19 -5.50 -9.16
CA ARG A 188 17.65 -6.75 -8.62
C ARG A 188 16.69 -6.54 -7.45
N SER A 189 16.87 -5.50 -6.66
CA SER A 189 16.07 -5.24 -5.45
C SER A 189 14.69 -4.63 -5.76
N LEU A 190 14.63 -3.75 -6.78
CA LEU A 190 13.38 -3.11 -7.21
C LEU A 190 12.46 -4.09 -7.97
N LEU A 191 13.05 -4.96 -8.79
CA LEU A 191 12.34 -6.01 -9.54
C LEU A 191 11.71 -7.06 -8.60
N GLY A 192 12.36 -7.41 -7.49
CA GLY A 192 11.80 -8.34 -6.49
C GLY A 192 10.55 -7.79 -5.78
N LEU A 193 10.54 -6.49 -5.47
CA LEU A 193 9.41 -5.81 -4.85
C LEU A 193 8.20 -5.62 -5.79
N LEU A 194 8.48 -5.25 -7.05
CA LEU A 194 7.46 -5.08 -8.08
C LEU A 194 6.86 -6.42 -8.53
N THR A 195 7.67 -7.49 -8.62
CA THR A 195 7.19 -8.84 -8.96
C THR A 195 6.36 -9.46 -7.84
N GLY A 196 6.68 -9.24 -6.56
CA GLY A 196 5.86 -9.70 -5.44
C GLY A 196 4.45 -9.07 -5.45
N THR A 197 4.37 -7.77 -5.71
CA THR A 197 3.10 -7.04 -5.75
C THR A 197 2.26 -7.42 -6.99
N ALA A 198 2.90 -7.57 -8.15
CA ALA A 198 2.24 -8.06 -9.36
C ALA A 198 1.78 -9.53 -9.25
N ALA A 199 2.54 -10.39 -8.56
CA ALA A 199 2.18 -11.78 -8.31
C ALA A 199 0.96 -11.90 -7.38
N ILE A 200 0.85 -11.05 -6.36
CA ILE A 200 -0.33 -10.97 -5.48
C ILE A 200 -1.57 -10.55 -6.27
N LEU A 201 -1.46 -9.54 -7.15
CA LEU A 201 -2.55 -9.10 -8.02
C LEU A 201 -2.93 -10.16 -9.08
N ALA A 202 -1.94 -10.85 -9.66
CA ALA A 202 -2.15 -11.89 -10.67
C ALA A 202 -2.73 -13.19 -10.08
N ALA A 203 -2.28 -13.62 -8.89
CA ALA A 203 -2.83 -14.78 -8.20
C ALA A 203 -4.29 -14.56 -7.78
N ALA A 204 -4.61 -13.35 -7.32
CA ALA A 204 -5.98 -12.98 -6.97
C ALA A 204 -6.90 -12.87 -8.20
N GLY A 205 -6.39 -12.34 -9.32
CA GLY A 205 -7.12 -12.30 -10.60
C GLY A 205 -7.33 -13.68 -11.23
N GLY A 206 -6.30 -14.54 -11.21
CA GLY A 206 -6.33 -15.88 -11.78
C GLY A 206 -7.27 -16.84 -11.03
N ALA A 207 -7.34 -16.75 -9.70
CA ALA A 207 -8.28 -17.53 -8.89
C ALA A 207 -9.74 -17.12 -9.14
N ALA A 208 -10.01 -15.83 -9.34
CA ALA A 208 -11.35 -15.32 -9.67
C ALA A 208 -11.79 -15.75 -11.09
N ALA A 209 -10.88 -15.75 -12.06
CA ALA A 209 -11.16 -16.18 -13.43
C ALA A 209 -11.41 -17.69 -13.55
N ARG A 210 -10.65 -18.53 -12.83
CA ARG A 210 -10.84 -20.00 -12.85
C ARG A 210 -12.16 -20.44 -12.23
N ARG A 211 -12.64 -19.77 -11.18
CA ARG A 211 -13.95 -20.08 -10.55
C ARG A 211 -15.15 -19.73 -11.43
N ARG A 212 -15.05 -18.72 -12.29
CA ARG A 212 -16.11 -18.39 -13.26
C ARG A 212 -16.24 -19.42 -14.38
N ARG A 213 -15.14 -20.08 -14.76
CA ARG A 213 -15.16 -21.14 -15.78
C ARG A 213 -15.64 -22.50 -15.25
N ALA A 214 -15.56 -22.74 -13.94
CA ALA A 214 -15.96 -24.00 -13.31
C ALA A 214 -17.46 -24.11 -12.95
N LYS A 215 -18.27 -23.08 -13.26
CA LYS A 215 -19.74 -23.19 -13.26
C LYS A 215 -20.24 -23.27 -14.70
N PRO A 216 -20.22 -24.45 -15.35
CA PRO A 216 -21.11 -24.66 -16.49
C PRO A 216 -22.55 -24.66 -15.97
N GLY A 217 -23.43 -23.98 -16.69
CA GLY A 217 -24.88 -24.03 -16.47
C GLY A 217 -25.44 -25.38 -16.87
#